data_AF-A0A8S3IX62-F1
#
_entry.id   AF-A0A8S3IX62-F1
#
_cell.length_a   1.000
_cell.length_b   1.000
_cell.length_c   1.000
_cell.angle_alpha   90.00
_cell.angle_beta   90.00
_cell.angle_gamma   90.00
#
_symmetry.space_group_name_H-M   'P 1'
#
loop_
_entity.id
_entity.type
_entity.pdbx_description
1 polymer ?
#
loop_
_entity_poly.entity_id
_entity_poly.type
_entity_poly.pdbx_seq_one_letter_code
_entity_poly.pdbx_strand_id
1 'polypeptide(L)'
;MKRKDRIRDNSRRQSLKGALLNQLRARQKQASKKYRKALKRAVHSLPKDTNKRMMVVQHLAQNLNIISKTTRQHTRQQRSLSIELKKLAIQFYQRDDITYQLPGKRDYVTVTDDNGESMTLQKRILLYNIRETYQLFVDEYSNKNVDLSSTSFNELRPVNILINSYMPHHSCLCIYHENLNLLIKLLSKHISCDSLNSLKEFTSMLVCDEQEEKCMFSCCHLCSHNFDNNIMKNVINPTKRIQWFQWVLQDGK
;
A
#
# COMPACT_ATOMS: atom_id res chain seq x y z
N MET A 1 -26.68 -42.66 -37.70
CA MET A 1 -25.53 -42.69 -38.63
C MET A 1 -24.40 -43.66 -38.25
N LYS A 2 -23.95 -43.77 -37.00
CA LYS A 2 -22.70 -44.51 -36.65
C LYS A 2 -22.69 -46.05 -36.84
N ARG A 3 -23.84 -46.73 -36.98
CA ARG A 3 -23.91 -48.21 -37.06
C ARG A 3 -23.68 -48.75 -38.49
N LYS A 4 -24.17 -48.05 -39.51
CA LYS A 4 -23.99 -48.43 -40.93
C LYS A 4 -22.54 -48.24 -41.40
N ASP A 5 -21.88 -47.19 -40.94
CA ASP A 5 -20.46 -46.94 -41.25
C ASP A 5 -19.54 -48.01 -40.65
N ARG A 6 -19.85 -48.48 -39.43
CA ARG A 6 -19.08 -49.52 -38.73
C ARG A 6 -19.21 -50.89 -39.40
N ILE A 7 -20.38 -51.19 -39.99
CA ILE A 7 -20.62 -52.42 -40.76
C ILE A 7 -19.87 -52.35 -42.10
N ARG A 8 -19.90 -51.21 -42.81
CA ARG A 8 -19.18 -51.00 -44.07
C ARG A 8 -17.66 -51.11 -43.89
N ASP A 9 -17.13 -50.63 -42.77
CA ASP A 9 -15.70 -50.71 -42.46
C ASP A 9 -15.28 -52.15 -42.07
N ASN A 10 -16.15 -52.93 -41.44
CA ASN A 10 -15.92 -54.35 -41.15
C ASN A 10 -15.98 -55.23 -42.43
N SER A 11 -16.90 -54.97 -43.36
CA SER A 11 -16.94 -55.69 -44.65
C SER A 11 -15.70 -55.42 -45.52
N ARG A 12 -15.16 -54.19 -45.53
CA ARG A 12 -13.88 -53.88 -46.18
C ARG A 12 -12.69 -54.61 -45.55
N ARG A 13 -12.69 -54.78 -44.22
CA ARG A 13 -11.64 -55.51 -43.49
C ARG A 13 -11.69 -57.02 -43.73
N GLN A 14 -12.85 -57.59 -44.00
CA GLN A 14 -13.00 -59.01 -44.35
C GLN A 14 -12.58 -59.34 -45.79
N SER A 15 -12.64 -58.35 -46.71
CA SER A 15 -12.27 -58.51 -48.13
C SER A 15 -10.75 -58.47 -48.39
N LEU A 16 -9.95 -57.88 -47.49
CA LEU A 16 -8.49 -57.85 -47.60
C LEU A 16 -7.86 -59.06 -46.87
N LYS A 17 -7.62 -60.16 -47.58
CA LYS A 17 -6.85 -61.32 -47.05
C LYS A 17 -5.48 -61.44 -47.74
N GLY A 18 -4.50 -62.02 -47.04
CA GLY A 18 -3.18 -62.36 -47.59
C GLY A 18 -2.13 -61.23 -47.54
N ALA A 19 -1.13 -61.32 -48.43
CA ALA A 19 0.08 -60.49 -48.43
C ALA A 19 -0.19 -58.98 -48.46
N LEU A 20 -1.27 -58.55 -49.12
CA LEU A 20 -1.66 -57.14 -49.24
C LEU A 20 -2.08 -56.53 -47.89
N LEU A 21 -2.82 -57.27 -47.05
CA LEU A 21 -3.20 -56.82 -45.71
C LEU A 21 -1.98 -56.70 -44.80
N ASN A 22 -1.02 -57.62 -44.92
CA ASN A 22 0.22 -57.60 -44.16
C ASN A 22 1.13 -56.43 -44.58
N GLN A 23 1.20 -56.13 -45.89
CA GLN A 23 1.89 -54.93 -46.39
C GLN A 23 1.25 -53.64 -45.88
N LEU A 24 -0.08 -53.54 -45.89
CA LEU A 24 -0.81 -52.38 -45.34
C LEU A 24 -0.56 -52.20 -43.83
N ARG A 25 -0.59 -53.30 -43.07
CA ARG A 25 -0.26 -53.29 -41.62
C ARG A 25 1.19 -52.90 -41.37
N ALA A 26 2.13 -53.39 -42.17
CA ALA A 26 3.55 -53.03 -42.06
C ALA A 26 3.77 -51.55 -42.39
N ARG A 27 3.14 -51.03 -43.44
CA ARG A 27 3.15 -49.60 -43.79
C ARG A 27 2.55 -48.74 -42.67
N GLN A 28 1.42 -49.13 -42.09
CA GLN A 28 0.82 -48.44 -40.93
C GLN A 28 1.75 -48.47 -39.71
N LYS A 29 2.37 -49.61 -39.39
CA LYS A 29 3.34 -49.73 -38.29
C LYS A 29 4.56 -48.84 -38.52
N GLN A 30 5.11 -48.80 -39.73
CA GLN A 30 6.22 -47.93 -40.09
C GLN A 30 5.83 -46.44 -40.03
N ALA A 31 4.66 -46.06 -40.53
CA ALA A 31 4.12 -44.71 -40.42
C ALA A 31 3.95 -44.29 -38.95
N SER A 32 3.41 -45.16 -38.11
CA SER A 32 3.31 -44.93 -36.65
C SER A 32 4.68 -44.76 -35.99
N LYS A 33 5.68 -45.56 -36.37
CA LYS A 33 7.06 -45.45 -35.87
C LYS A 33 7.70 -44.13 -36.28
N LYS A 34 7.52 -43.69 -37.54
CA LYS A 34 8.00 -42.40 -38.03
C LYS A 34 7.34 -41.23 -37.29
N TYR A 35 6.01 -41.28 -37.11
CA TYR A 35 5.26 -40.29 -36.34
C TYR A 35 5.76 -40.16 -34.90
N ARG A 36 5.93 -41.28 -34.17
CA ARG A 36 6.44 -41.24 -32.79
C ARG A 36 7.84 -40.65 -32.69
N LYS A 37 8.72 -40.94 -33.65
CA LYS A 37 10.06 -40.34 -33.69
C LYS A 37 9.99 -38.83 -33.91
N ALA A 38 9.14 -38.37 -34.83
CA ALA A 38 8.93 -36.94 -35.07
C ALA A 38 8.39 -36.23 -33.82
N LEU A 39 7.39 -36.82 -33.16
CA LEU A 39 6.82 -36.28 -31.91
C LEU A 39 7.87 -36.17 -30.81
N LYS A 40 8.71 -37.19 -30.60
CA LYS A 40 9.80 -37.14 -29.60
C LYS A 40 10.78 -36.01 -29.88
N ARG A 41 11.16 -35.78 -31.14
CA ARG A 41 12.06 -34.67 -31.51
C ARG A 41 11.43 -33.31 -31.23
N ALA A 42 10.15 -33.15 -31.56
CA ALA A 42 9.40 -31.92 -31.29
C ALA A 42 9.33 -31.63 -29.79
N VAL A 43 8.99 -32.63 -28.97
CA VAL A 43 8.94 -32.47 -27.50
C VAL A 43 10.31 -32.17 -26.91
N HIS A 44 11.37 -32.81 -27.40
CA HIS A 44 12.74 -32.56 -26.92
C HIS A 44 13.24 -31.15 -27.23
N SER A 45 12.72 -30.54 -28.30
CA SER A 45 13.10 -29.18 -28.71
C SER A 45 12.36 -28.09 -27.92
N LEU A 46 11.39 -28.46 -27.07
CA LEU A 46 10.66 -27.50 -26.23
C LEU A 46 11.46 -27.12 -24.98
N PRO A 47 11.23 -25.90 -24.42
CA PRO A 47 11.85 -25.49 -23.17
C PRO A 47 11.62 -26.46 -22.00
N LYS A 48 12.58 -26.52 -21.06
CA LYS A 48 12.45 -27.31 -19.82
C LYS A 48 11.42 -26.71 -18.85
N ASP A 49 11.37 -25.39 -18.76
CA ASP A 49 10.42 -24.64 -17.93
C ASP A 49 8.97 -24.87 -18.38
N THR A 50 8.09 -25.18 -17.42
CA THR A 50 6.69 -25.54 -17.67
C THR A 50 5.87 -24.40 -18.28
N ASN A 51 6.06 -23.17 -17.79
CA ASN A 51 5.34 -22.00 -18.28
C ASN A 51 5.78 -21.63 -19.69
N LYS A 52 7.08 -21.59 -19.95
CA LYS A 52 7.63 -21.33 -21.29
C LYS A 52 7.23 -22.43 -22.28
N ARG A 53 7.21 -23.69 -21.85
CA ARG A 53 6.74 -24.82 -22.67
C ARG A 53 5.28 -24.65 -23.07
N MET A 54 4.40 -24.30 -22.13
CA MET A 54 2.99 -24.06 -22.42
C MET A 54 2.80 -22.90 -23.42
N MET A 55 3.49 -21.78 -23.22
CA MET A 55 3.42 -20.63 -24.12
C MET A 55 3.85 -20.98 -25.54
N VAL A 56 4.98 -21.68 -25.70
CA VAL A 56 5.48 -22.08 -27.02
C VAL A 56 4.50 -23.02 -27.73
N VAL A 57 3.93 -24.00 -27.02
CA VAL A 57 2.93 -24.91 -27.59
C VAL A 57 1.66 -24.14 -28.01
N GLN A 58 1.21 -23.20 -27.18
CA GLN A 58 0.06 -22.35 -27.49
C GLN A 58 0.31 -21.49 -28.74
N HIS A 59 1.48 -20.86 -28.85
CA HIS A 59 1.85 -20.08 -30.03
C HIS A 59 1.99 -20.94 -31.29
N LEU A 60 2.57 -22.14 -31.19
CA LEU A 60 2.64 -23.08 -32.31
C LEU A 60 1.24 -23.50 -32.78
N ALA A 61 0.34 -23.81 -31.85
CA ALA A 61 -1.04 -24.15 -32.16
C ALA A 61 -1.80 -22.98 -32.83
N GLN A 62 -1.53 -21.75 -32.41
CA GLN A 62 -2.07 -20.54 -33.04
C GLN A 62 -1.49 -20.30 -34.44
N ASN A 63 -0.18 -20.48 -34.64
CA ASN A 63 0.48 -20.30 -35.94
C ASN A 63 0.03 -21.36 -36.96
N LEU A 64 -0.30 -22.56 -36.50
CA LEU A 64 -0.86 -23.64 -37.33
C LEU A 64 -2.38 -23.53 -37.51
N ASN A 65 -3.01 -22.44 -37.03
CA ASN A 65 -4.45 -22.21 -37.08
C ASN A 65 -5.30 -23.35 -36.47
N ILE A 66 -4.73 -24.10 -35.51
CA ILE A 66 -5.44 -25.16 -34.76
C ILE A 66 -6.32 -24.54 -33.68
N ILE A 67 -5.83 -23.47 -33.07
CA ILE A 67 -6.54 -22.68 -32.07
C ILE A 67 -6.60 -21.25 -32.61
N SER A 68 -7.75 -20.59 -32.46
CA SER A 68 -7.85 -19.16 -32.76
C SER A 68 -6.81 -18.40 -31.95
N LYS A 69 -6.16 -17.41 -32.58
CA LYS A 69 -5.39 -16.43 -31.81
C LYS A 69 -6.35 -15.87 -30.77
N THR A 70 -5.98 -15.99 -29.49
CA THR A 70 -6.72 -15.31 -28.43
C THR A 70 -6.48 -13.84 -28.62
N THR A 71 -7.25 -13.22 -29.51
CA THR A 71 -7.37 -11.79 -29.65
C THR A 71 -8.21 -11.32 -28.47
N ARG A 72 -7.71 -11.52 -27.25
CA ARG A 72 -7.97 -10.53 -26.20
C ARG A 72 -7.06 -9.34 -26.50
N GLN A 73 -7.29 -8.72 -27.67
CA GLN A 73 -7.27 -7.28 -27.71
C GLN A 73 -8.44 -6.88 -26.81
N HIS A 74 -8.22 -6.91 -25.50
CA HIS A 74 -8.55 -5.70 -24.81
C HIS A 74 -7.70 -4.67 -25.58
N THR A 75 -8.33 -3.96 -26.50
CA THR A 75 -8.13 -2.53 -26.53
C THR A 75 -8.31 -2.12 -25.07
N ARG A 76 -7.24 -2.19 -24.28
CA ARG A 76 -6.99 -1.19 -23.28
C ARG A 76 -6.96 0.07 -24.14
N GLN A 77 -8.14 0.60 -24.45
CA GLN A 77 -8.34 2.01 -24.33
C GLN A 77 -7.81 2.26 -22.92
N GLN A 78 -6.52 2.59 -22.82
CA GLN A 78 -6.05 3.31 -21.67
C GLN A 78 -6.98 4.51 -21.70
N ARG A 79 -8.04 4.49 -20.89
CA ARG A 79 -8.83 5.69 -20.64
C ARG A 79 -7.78 6.63 -20.08
N SER A 80 -7.26 7.51 -20.94
CA SER A 80 -6.30 8.50 -20.53
C SER A 80 -7.01 9.30 -19.47
N LEU A 81 -6.49 9.27 -18.25
CA LEU A 81 -7.14 9.95 -17.14
C LEU A 81 -7.33 11.42 -17.53
N SER A 82 -8.56 11.92 -17.37
CA SER A 82 -8.90 13.30 -17.75
C SER A 82 -7.90 14.28 -17.13
N ILE A 83 -7.46 15.27 -17.92
CA ILE A 83 -6.54 16.32 -17.48
C ILE A 83 -7.13 17.07 -16.27
N GLU A 84 -8.44 17.29 -16.28
CA GLU A 84 -9.16 17.94 -15.18
C GLU A 84 -9.09 17.11 -13.90
N LEU A 85 -9.27 15.80 -14.02
CA LEU A 85 -9.23 14.89 -12.88
C LEU A 85 -7.82 14.77 -12.29
N LYS A 86 -6.79 14.81 -13.13
CA LYS A 86 -5.38 14.90 -12.68
C LYS A 86 -5.13 16.17 -11.89
N LYS A 87 -5.55 17.32 -12.42
CA LYS A 87 -5.40 18.62 -11.75
C LYS A 87 -6.15 18.63 -10.43
N LEU A 88 -7.37 18.09 -10.38
CA LEU A 88 -8.17 17.99 -9.18
C LEU A 88 -7.48 17.15 -8.09
N ALA A 89 -6.95 15.97 -8.44
CA ALA A 89 -6.23 15.13 -7.50
C ALA A 89 -4.94 15.80 -6.97
N ILE A 90 -4.18 16.46 -7.85
CA ILE A 90 -2.97 17.22 -7.46
C ILE A 90 -3.33 18.38 -6.52
N GLN A 91 -4.38 19.14 -6.82
CA GLN A 91 -4.85 20.23 -5.96
C GLN A 91 -5.34 19.71 -4.61
N PHE A 92 -6.03 18.57 -4.58
CA PHE A 92 -6.47 17.93 -3.33
C PHE A 92 -5.28 17.62 -2.42
N TYR A 93 -4.20 17.08 -2.98
CA TYR A 93 -2.96 16.84 -2.24
C TYR A 93 -2.29 18.12 -1.70
N GLN A 94 -2.50 19.28 -2.32
CA GLN A 94 -1.86 20.53 -1.91
C GLN A 94 -2.61 21.28 -0.82
N ARG A 95 -3.82 20.86 -0.44
CA ARG A 95 -4.61 21.53 0.60
C ARG A 95 -3.96 21.38 1.99
N ASP A 96 -4.14 22.40 2.82
CA ASP A 96 -3.58 22.46 4.18
C ASP A 96 -4.28 21.50 5.16
N ASP A 97 -5.52 21.10 4.88
CA ASP A 97 -6.26 20.11 5.67
C ASP A 97 -5.91 18.65 5.30
N ILE A 98 -5.22 18.44 4.18
CA ILE A 98 -4.73 17.12 3.75
C ILE A 98 -3.23 16.98 4.02
N THR A 99 -2.48 18.07 3.91
CA THR A 99 -1.03 18.09 4.07
C THR A 99 -0.55 19.24 4.93
N TYR A 100 0.44 18.95 5.78
CA TYR A 100 1.16 19.93 6.58
C TYR A 100 2.43 20.40 5.87
N GLN A 101 2.60 21.70 5.68
CA GLN A 101 3.83 22.26 5.10
C GLN A 101 4.97 22.28 6.12
N LEU A 102 6.14 21.76 5.75
CA LEU A 102 7.31 21.80 6.62
C LEU A 102 7.84 23.23 6.75
N PRO A 103 8.23 23.68 7.96
CA PRO A 103 8.63 25.07 8.20
C PRO A 103 10.08 25.38 7.80
N GLY A 104 10.93 24.38 7.57
CA GLY A 104 12.36 24.59 7.35
C GLY A 104 12.68 25.18 5.98
N LYS A 105 13.58 26.17 5.93
CA LYS A 105 14.10 26.73 4.66
C LYS A 105 14.82 25.70 3.78
N ARG A 106 15.32 24.62 4.37
CA ARG A 106 15.97 23.50 3.64
C ARG A 106 14.98 22.40 3.24
N ASP A 107 13.73 22.51 3.67
CA ASP A 107 12.69 21.53 3.39
C ASP A 107 12.03 21.81 2.06
N TYR A 108 12.82 21.81 0.98
CA TYR A 108 12.32 21.99 -0.38
C TYR A 108 12.78 20.85 -1.29
N VAL A 109 12.10 20.71 -2.42
CA VAL A 109 12.46 19.83 -3.53
C VAL A 109 12.54 20.68 -4.79
N THR A 110 13.56 20.46 -5.61
CA THR A 110 13.64 21.09 -6.93
C THR A 110 13.07 20.12 -7.95
N VAL A 111 12.08 20.58 -8.72
CA VAL A 111 11.44 19.82 -9.79
C VAL A 111 11.68 20.56 -11.10
N THR A 112 12.05 19.83 -12.14
CA THR A 112 12.21 20.40 -13.49
C THR A 112 10.93 20.10 -14.27
N ASP A 113 10.34 21.14 -14.86
CA ASP A 113 9.16 21.02 -15.72
C ASP A 113 9.54 20.43 -17.09
N ASP A 114 8.54 20.01 -17.86
CA ASP A 114 8.71 19.46 -19.22
C ASP A 114 9.39 20.46 -20.19
N ASN A 115 9.33 21.76 -19.87
CA ASN A 115 9.99 22.83 -20.61
C ASN A 115 11.47 23.05 -20.21
N GLY A 116 12.00 22.27 -19.26
CA GLY A 116 13.38 22.37 -18.77
C GLY A 116 13.60 23.43 -17.68
N GLU A 117 12.55 24.14 -17.26
CA GLU A 117 12.64 25.12 -16.17
C GLU A 117 12.60 24.43 -14.81
N SER A 118 13.53 24.78 -13.92
CA SER A 118 13.54 24.27 -12.54
C SER A 118 12.72 25.17 -11.61
N MET A 119 11.79 24.57 -10.88
CA MET A 119 11.03 25.22 -9.81
C MET A 119 11.31 24.56 -8.46
N THR A 120 11.37 25.38 -7.41
CA THR A 120 11.51 24.90 -6.02
C THR A 120 10.14 24.82 -5.36
N LEU A 121 9.81 23.64 -4.84
CA LEU A 121 8.56 23.38 -4.12
C LEU A 121 8.88 23.06 -2.65
N GLN A 122 8.18 23.70 -1.72
CA GLN A 122 8.30 23.37 -0.30
C GLN A 122 7.76 21.96 -0.04
N LYS A 123 8.49 21.19 0.77
CA LYS A 123 8.06 19.86 1.22
C LYS A 123 6.83 19.98 2.11
N ARG A 124 5.90 19.07 1.92
CA ARG A 124 4.70 18.92 2.72
C ARG A 124 4.55 17.46 3.12
N ILE A 125 3.86 17.20 4.22
CA ILE A 125 3.66 15.86 4.78
C ILE A 125 2.17 15.57 4.79
N LEU A 126 1.78 14.41 4.26
CA LEU A 126 0.41 13.90 4.38
C LEU A 126 0.04 13.66 5.84
N LEU A 127 -1.07 14.24 6.26
CA LEU A 127 -1.63 14.04 7.61
C LEU A 127 -2.19 12.62 7.79
N TYR A 128 -2.76 12.08 6.70
CA TYR A 128 -3.36 10.74 6.65
C TYR A 128 -2.48 9.77 5.87
N ASN A 129 -2.74 8.46 6.00
CA ASN A 129 -2.10 7.51 5.09
C ASN A 129 -2.73 7.60 3.68
N ILE A 130 -2.02 7.11 2.66
CA ILE A 130 -2.45 7.23 1.25
C ILE A 130 -3.86 6.65 1.03
N ARG A 131 -4.19 5.55 1.72
CA ARG A 131 -5.49 4.88 1.59
C ARG A 131 -6.62 5.74 2.14
N GLU A 132 -6.43 6.33 3.31
CA GLU A 132 -7.36 7.28 3.93
C GLU A 132 -7.50 8.54 3.08
N THR A 133 -6.40 9.12 2.61
CA THR A 133 -6.43 10.29 1.72
C THR A 133 -7.25 10.02 0.46
N TYR A 134 -7.10 8.84 -0.14
CA TYR A 134 -7.90 8.44 -1.29
C TYR A 134 -9.38 8.29 -0.93
N GLN A 135 -9.72 7.73 0.23
CA GLN A 135 -11.11 7.62 0.67
C GLN A 135 -11.74 9.00 0.85
N LEU A 136 -11.05 9.94 1.51
CA LEU A 136 -11.50 11.33 1.66
C LEU A 136 -11.77 11.99 0.30
N PHE A 137 -10.88 11.77 -0.67
CA PHE A 137 -11.06 12.27 -2.04
C PHE A 137 -12.31 11.67 -2.71
N VAL A 138 -12.51 10.36 -2.61
CA VAL A 138 -13.69 9.69 -3.19
C VAL A 138 -14.97 10.16 -2.52
N ASP A 139 -14.98 10.33 -1.21
CA ASP A 139 -16.15 10.77 -0.46
C ASP A 139 -16.55 12.20 -0.86
N GLU A 140 -15.58 13.13 -0.93
CA GLU A 140 -15.79 14.53 -1.32
C GLU A 140 -16.26 14.67 -2.78
N TYR A 141 -15.73 13.84 -3.69
CA TYR A 141 -16.03 13.92 -5.13
C TYR A 141 -16.94 12.81 -5.65
N SER A 142 -17.60 12.07 -4.76
CA SER A 142 -18.54 10.99 -5.09
C SER A 142 -19.61 11.43 -6.10
N ASN A 143 -20.11 12.65 -5.94
CA ASN A 143 -21.12 13.26 -6.82
C ASN A 143 -20.62 13.61 -8.23
N LYS A 144 -19.31 13.64 -8.46
CA LYS A 144 -18.71 13.97 -9.79
C LYS A 144 -18.40 12.73 -10.64
N ASN A 145 -18.85 11.54 -10.21
CA ASN A 145 -18.66 10.27 -10.92
C ASN A 145 -17.18 10.03 -11.29
N VAL A 146 -16.31 10.20 -10.29
CA VAL A 146 -14.86 10.12 -10.46
C VAL A 146 -14.41 8.67 -10.68
N ASP A 147 -14.04 8.34 -11.93
CA ASP A 147 -13.42 7.07 -12.31
C ASP A 147 -11.89 7.15 -12.13
N LEU A 148 -11.43 7.19 -10.88
CA LEU A 148 -10.01 7.19 -10.50
C LEU A 148 -9.71 6.02 -9.57
N SER A 149 -8.76 5.16 -9.94
CA SER A 149 -8.33 4.08 -9.05
C SER A 149 -7.40 4.58 -7.95
N SER A 150 -7.36 3.89 -6.80
CA SER A 150 -6.43 4.21 -5.70
C SER A 150 -4.97 4.21 -6.15
N THR A 151 -4.58 3.28 -7.03
CA THR A 151 -3.22 3.22 -7.59
C THR A 151 -2.92 4.46 -8.44
N SER A 152 -3.84 4.83 -9.34
CA SER A 152 -3.68 6.02 -10.19
C SER A 152 -3.68 7.30 -9.37
N PHE A 153 -4.47 7.38 -8.29
CA PHE A 153 -4.45 8.51 -7.37
C PHE A 153 -3.09 8.64 -6.68
N ASN A 154 -2.52 7.54 -6.19
CA ASN A 154 -1.20 7.55 -5.56
C ASN A 154 -0.07 7.95 -6.54
N GLU A 155 -0.16 7.55 -7.80
CA GLU A 155 0.78 7.96 -8.86
C GLU A 155 0.72 9.48 -9.16
N LEU A 156 -0.41 10.12 -8.89
CA LEU A 156 -0.58 11.57 -9.07
C LEU A 156 -0.07 12.40 -7.89
N ARG A 157 0.41 11.75 -6.82
CA ARG A 157 0.96 12.47 -5.67
C ARG A 157 2.19 13.28 -6.10
N PRO A 158 2.19 14.61 -5.91
CA PRO A 158 3.34 15.43 -6.27
C PRO A 158 4.58 15.06 -5.44
N VAL A 159 5.77 15.22 -6.04
CA VAL A 159 7.05 14.79 -5.44
C VAL A 159 7.37 15.52 -4.13
N ASN A 160 6.90 16.76 -3.97
CA ASN A 160 7.07 17.54 -2.75
C ASN A 160 6.13 17.10 -1.61
N ILE A 161 5.17 16.19 -1.86
CA ILE A 161 4.26 15.64 -0.86
C ILE A 161 4.81 14.30 -0.35
N LEU A 162 5.30 14.31 0.88
CA LEU A 162 5.84 13.16 1.58
C LEU A 162 4.73 12.41 2.34
N ILE A 163 4.94 11.11 2.56
CA ILE A 163 4.04 10.30 3.39
C ILE A 163 4.27 10.58 4.87
N ASN A 164 3.27 10.28 5.70
CA ASN A 164 3.30 10.50 7.14
C ASN A 164 4.51 9.85 7.86
N SER A 165 5.13 8.80 7.31
CA SER A 165 6.35 8.23 7.91
C SER A 165 7.57 9.18 7.90
N TYR A 166 7.53 10.25 7.11
CA TYR A 166 8.55 11.30 7.12
C TYR A 166 8.25 12.40 8.13
N MET A 167 7.09 12.34 8.79
CA MET A 167 6.76 13.25 9.87
C MET A 167 7.70 12.96 11.04
N PRO A 168 8.49 13.94 11.51
CA PRO A 168 9.18 13.78 12.77
C PRO A 168 8.09 13.58 13.82
N HIS A 169 7.99 12.35 14.37
CA HIS A 169 6.91 11.96 15.26
C HIS A 169 6.72 13.00 16.38
N HIS A 170 5.47 13.44 16.55
CA HIS A 170 5.04 14.53 17.43
C HIS A 170 5.14 14.21 18.92
N SER A 171 6.33 13.99 19.45
CA SER A 171 6.61 14.45 20.79
C SER A 171 7.07 15.90 20.68
N CYS A 172 6.44 16.84 21.39
CA CYS A 172 7.11 18.12 21.60
C CYS A 172 8.42 17.83 22.32
N LEU A 173 9.55 18.05 21.65
CA LEU A 173 10.89 17.99 22.24
C LEU A 173 11.28 19.34 22.86
N CYS A 174 10.30 20.22 23.06
CA CYS A 174 10.51 21.48 23.76
C CYS A 174 10.91 21.20 25.21
N ILE A 175 11.79 22.05 25.73
CA ILE A 175 12.32 21.95 27.09
C ILE A 175 11.22 21.78 28.15
N TYR A 176 10.07 22.43 27.96
CA TYR A 176 8.93 22.36 28.88
C TYR A 176 8.31 20.97 28.92
N HIS A 177 7.95 20.39 27.77
CA HIS A 177 7.33 19.07 27.71
C HIS A 177 8.32 17.96 28.08
N GLU A 178 9.58 18.07 27.66
CA GLU A 178 10.59 17.05 27.97
C GLU A 178 10.95 17.05 29.47
N ASN A 179 11.13 18.22 30.09
CA ASN A 179 11.41 18.29 31.53
C ASN A 179 10.22 17.79 32.36
N LEU A 180 8.99 18.09 31.94
CA LEU A 180 7.81 17.60 32.63
C LEU A 180 7.67 16.08 32.51
N ASN A 181 7.93 15.51 31.33
CA ASN A 181 7.98 14.06 31.14
C ASN A 181 9.04 13.38 32.03
N LEU A 182 10.24 13.96 32.12
CA LEU A 182 11.31 13.47 33.00
C LEU A 182 10.88 13.49 34.47
N LEU A 183 10.20 14.55 34.91
CA LEU A 183 9.68 14.67 36.26
C LEU A 183 8.58 13.65 36.56
N ILE A 184 7.57 13.52 35.69
CA ILE A 184 6.46 12.56 35.83
C ILE A 184 6.99 11.12 35.95
N LYS A 185 7.95 10.75 35.10
CA LYS A 185 8.59 9.43 35.10
C LYS A 185 9.32 9.11 36.40
N LEU A 186 9.83 10.12 37.10
CA LEU A 186 10.42 9.94 38.43
C LEU A 186 9.34 9.88 39.52
N LEU A 187 8.36 10.79 39.47
CA LEU A 187 7.28 10.89 40.45
C LEU A 187 6.43 9.63 40.50
N SER A 188 6.23 8.93 39.38
CA SER A 188 5.48 7.67 39.34
C SER A 188 6.06 6.57 40.24
N LYS A 189 7.34 6.67 40.62
CA LYS A 189 7.98 5.75 41.58
C LYS A 189 7.74 6.13 43.04
N HIS A 190 7.15 7.29 43.29
CA HIS A 190 7.00 7.89 44.62
C HIS A 190 5.56 8.31 44.93
N ILE A 191 4.65 8.13 43.98
CA ILE A 191 3.23 8.36 44.11
C ILE A 191 2.55 7.04 43.82
N SER A 192 1.71 6.58 44.75
CA SER A 192 0.90 5.37 44.60
C SER A 192 -0.25 5.64 43.63
N CYS A 193 0.07 5.75 42.34
CA CYS A 193 -0.88 6.00 41.27
C CYS A 193 -0.45 5.29 39.99
N ASP A 194 -1.21 4.27 39.59
CA ASP A 194 -0.90 3.42 38.44
C ASP A 194 -1.01 4.16 37.10
N SER A 195 -1.73 5.28 37.06
CA SER A 195 -2.00 6.08 35.85
C SER A 195 -1.00 7.22 35.61
N LEU A 196 0.12 7.29 36.34
CA LEU A 196 1.10 8.36 36.20
C LEU A 196 2.24 8.00 35.23
N ASN A 197 1.92 7.54 34.00
CA ASN A 197 2.94 7.05 33.06
C ASN A 197 3.22 8.00 31.89
N SER A 198 2.34 8.97 31.65
CA SER A 198 2.48 9.93 30.55
C SER A 198 1.97 11.30 30.94
N LEU A 199 2.45 12.33 30.24
CA LEU A 199 1.94 13.70 30.39
C LEU A 199 0.44 13.80 30.12
N LYS A 200 -0.06 13.03 29.14
CA LYS A 200 -1.48 13.02 28.81
C LYS A 200 -2.31 12.53 30.00
N GLU A 201 -1.99 11.36 30.54
CA GLU A 201 -2.70 10.80 31.70
C GLU A 201 -2.59 11.71 32.92
N PHE A 202 -1.41 12.29 33.16
CA PHE A 202 -1.24 13.28 34.23
C PHE A 202 -2.19 14.47 34.05
N THR A 203 -2.30 15.00 32.82
CA THR A 203 -3.22 16.11 32.53
C THR A 203 -4.67 15.69 32.76
N SER A 204 -5.09 14.53 32.23
CA SER A 204 -6.45 13.99 32.42
C SER A 204 -6.82 13.80 33.89
N MET A 205 -5.85 13.54 34.77
CA MET A 205 -6.08 13.42 36.21
C MET A 205 -6.32 14.77 36.90
N LEU A 206 -5.84 15.87 36.32
CA LEU A 206 -5.94 17.20 36.91
C LEU A 206 -7.18 17.95 36.47
N VAL A 207 -7.71 17.67 35.28
CA VAL A 207 -8.82 18.42 34.68
C VAL A 207 -10.06 17.56 34.48
N CYS A 208 -11.25 18.17 34.53
CA CYS A 208 -12.48 17.48 34.15
C CYS A 208 -12.61 17.29 32.63
N ASP A 209 -12.11 18.27 31.87
CA ASP A 209 -12.16 18.28 30.40
C ASP A 209 -10.89 18.97 29.86
N GLU A 210 -10.15 18.27 29.00
CA GLU A 210 -8.93 18.76 28.36
C GLU A 210 -9.21 19.78 27.24
N GLN A 211 -10.45 19.83 26.73
CA GLN A 211 -10.86 20.78 25.70
C GLN A 211 -11.42 22.09 26.28
N GLU A 212 -11.75 22.10 27.57
CA GLU A 212 -12.29 23.27 28.25
C GLU A 212 -11.16 24.15 28.79
N GLU A 213 -11.09 25.38 28.27
CA GLU A 213 -10.07 26.38 28.63
C GLU A 213 -10.02 26.61 30.14
N LYS A 214 -11.18 26.79 30.80
CA LYS A 214 -11.22 27.05 32.24
C LYS A 214 -10.60 25.93 33.06
N CYS A 215 -10.71 24.68 32.61
CA CYS A 215 -10.09 23.55 33.28
C CYS A 215 -8.56 23.59 33.11
N MET A 216 -8.08 23.79 31.89
CA MET A 216 -6.66 23.83 31.56
C MET A 216 -5.90 24.99 32.24
N PHE A 217 -6.59 26.11 32.48
CA PHE A 217 -6.04 27.26 33.21
C PHE A 217 -6.27 27.20 34.73
N SER A 218 -6.74 26.07 35.28
CA SER A 218 -7.01 25.90 36.72
C SER A 218 -8.04 26.90 37.30
N CYS A 219 -8.94 27.40 36.47
CA CYS A 219 -10.05 28.29 36.85
C CYS A 219 -11.37 27.53 37.11
N CYS A 220 -11.38 26.21 36.86
CA CYS A 220 -12.55 25.38 37.07
C CYS A 220 -12.67 24.96 38.55
N HIS A 221 -13.79 25.30 39.17
CA HIS A 221 -14.07 24.95 40.56
C HIS A 221 -14.22 23.43 40.77
N LEU A 222 -14.69 22.69 39.75
CA LEU A 222 -14.92 21.25 39.85
C LEU A 222 -13.62 20.44 39.94
N CYS A 223 -12.58 20.81 39.19
CA CYS A 223 -11.29 20.12 39.20
C CYS A 223 -10.21 20.83 40.04
N SER A 224 -10.55 21.94 40.71
CA SER A 224 -9.61 22.73 41.51
C SER A 224 -8.85 21.92 42.58
N HIS A 225 -9.47 20.86 43.11
CA HIS A 225 -8.90 20.00 44.14
C HIS A 225 -8.31 18.69 43.60
N ASN A 226 -8.32 18.47 42.29
CA ASN A 226 -7.87 17.20 41.70
C ASN A 226 -6.39 16.95 41.94
N PHE A 227 -5.56 18.00 41.94
CA PHE A 227 -4.14 17.86 42.28
C PHE A 227 -3.95 17.29 43.70
N ASP A 228 -4.61 17.87 44.69
CA ASP A 228 -4.50 17.41 46.07
C ASP A 228 -5.04 15.98 46.23
N ASN A 229 -6.19 15.71 45.63
CA ASN A 229 -6.88 14.43 45.75
C ASN A 229 -6.16 13.29 45.03
N ASN A 230 -5.69 13.53 43.82
CA ASN A 230 -5.16 12.48 42.95
C ASN A 230 -3.64 12.34 43.05
N ILE A 231 -2.93 13.41 43.42
CA ILE A 231 -1.46 13.45 43.47
C ILE A 231 -0.99 13.52 44.92
N MET A 232 -1.29 14.60 45.65
CA MET A 232 -0.68 14.87 46.97
C MET A 232 -1.02 13.82 48.02
N LYS A 233 -2.28 13.37 48.09
CA LYS A 233 -2.71 12.32 49.03
C LYS A 233 -2.06 10.96 48.78
N ASN A 234 -1.58 10.72 47.57
CA ASN A 234 -1.00 9.43 47.17
C ASN A 234 0.53 9.41 47.23
N VAL A 235 1.17 10.47 47.73
CA VAL A 235 2.63 10.52 47.90
C VAL A 235 3.06 9.54 48.99
N ILE A 236 3.93 8.59 48.66
CA ILE A 236 4.37 7.51 49.56
C ILE A 236 5.18 8.07 50.75
N ASN A 237 6.11 8.98 50.46
CA ASN A 237 6.92 9.64 51.49
C ASN A 237 7.12 11.12 51.14
N PRO A 238 6.35 12.03 51.75
CA PRO A 238 6.40 13.46 51.44
C PRO A 238 7.70 14.14 51.92
N THR A 239 8.46 13.51 52.82
CA THR A 239 9.73 14.05 53.33
C THR A 239 10.94 13.65 52.48
N LYS A 240 10.75 12.71 51.55
CA LYS A 240 11.84 12.19 50.72
C LYS A 240 12.28 13.24 49.69
N ARG A 241 13.57 13.56 49.72
CA ARG A 241 14.19 14.36 48.66
C ARG A 241 14.48 13.49 47.45
N ILE A 242 14.15 13.98 46.27
CA ILE A 242 14.39 13.31 44.99
C ILE A 242 15.25 14.20 44.09
N GLN A 243 16.04 13.58 43.24
CA GLN A 243 16.88 14.24 42.25
C GLN A 243 16.46 13.76 40.86
N TRP A 244 16.39 14.67 39.90
CA TRP A 244 16.06 14.36 38.51
C TRP A 244 16.94 15.15 37.55
N PHE A 245 17.03 14.64 36.32
CA PHE A 245 17.67 15.35 35.23
C PHE A 245 16.69 16.33 34.60
N GLN A 246 17.17 17.51 34.26
CA GLN A 246 16.43 18.50 33.50
C GLN A 246 17.32 19.05 32.39
N TRP A 247 16.71 19.30 31.23
CA TRP A 247 17.29 20.12 30.19
C TRP A 247 17.29 21.58 30.64
N VAL A 248 18.37 22.30 30.33
CA VAL A 248 18.52 23.73 30.56
C VAL A 248 18.89 24.40 29.25
N LEU A 249 18.34 25.59 28.99
CA LEU A 249 18.82 26.42 27.90
C LEU A 249 20.16 26.99 28.32
N GLN A 250 21.20 26.71 27.54
CA GLN A 250 22.50 27.32 27.71
C GLN A 250 22.72 28.24 26.51
N ASP A 251 22.75 29.55 26.77
CA ASP A 251 23.11 30.51 25.73
C ASP A 251 24.53 30.19 25.26
N GLY A 252 24.66 29.93 23.95
CA GLY A 252 25.93 29.57 23.35
C GLY A 252 26.96 30.70 23.53
N LYS A 253 28.16 30.33 23.98
CA LYS A 253 29.35 31.17 23.83
C LYS A 253 29.75 31.26 22.35
#